data_AF-A0A3D8QCG9-F1
#
_entry.id   AF-A0A3D8QCG9-F1
#
_cell.length_a   1.000
_cell.length_b   1.000
_cell.length_c   1.000
_cell.angle_alpha   90.00
_cell.angle_beta   90.00
_cell.angle_gamma   90.00
#
_symmetry.space_group_name_H-M   'P 1'
#
loop_
_entity.id
_entity.type
_entity.pdbx_description
1 polymer ?
#
loop_
_entity_poly.entity_id
_entity_poly.type
_entity_poly.pdbx_seq_one_letter_code
_entity_poly.pdbx_strand_id
1 'polypeptide(L)'
;MANHFRAQMREAFFKNNKEQDVERENILYSQTSASDTDLPQEQFPITQPAKKYHRYVGVFVKVLLYALATIGIISLGLKAWETVPKRSALQQTNLQSCFCGNSIAEAEALGCVYDTVSVHWLPPHCHDAEVTKEFNHAGPGPDGQWYYYTDKEGTGLFTIEDLGSMFHTNGSFWVTHEWHIAHCTYLWRKQSRSRSTGITFEKVWDTPGHIAHCEKMFRRRDALETITAVTRVGRNADLVPLFAED
;
A
#
# COMPACT_ATOMS: atom_id res chain seq x y z
N MET A 1 -36.39 -7.69 -26.43
CA MET A 1 -36.16 -7.87 -27.88
C MET A 1 -35.11 -6.91 -28.47
N ALA A 2 -34.93 -5.68 -27.98
CA ALA A 2 -33.94 -4.72 -28.52
C ALA A 2 -32.45 -5.09 -28.31
N ASN A 3 -32.10 -5.93 -27.33
CA ASN A 3 -30.71 -6.31 -27.05
C ASN A 3 -30.19 -7.48 -27.89
N HIS A 4 -31.07 -8.28 -28.50
CA HIS A 4 -30.66 -9.38 -29.38
C HIS A 4 -30.34 -8.89 -30.80
N PHE A 5 -31.08 -7.88 -31.27
CA PHE A 5 -30.87 -7.25 -32.59
C PHE A 5 -29.54 -6.47 -32.68
N ARG A 6 -29.09 -5.86 -31.57
CA ARG A 6 -27.79 -5.17 -31.50
C ARG A 6 -26.57 -6.10 -31.55
N ALA A 7 -26.71 -7.34 -31.07
CA ALA A 7 -25.64 -8.33 -31.13
C ALA A 7 -25.45 -8.86 -32.57
N GLN A 8 -26.56 -9.18 -33.26
CA GLN A 8 -26.52 -9.65 -34.66
C GLN A 8 -25.95 -8.60 -35.64
N MET A 9 -26.27 -7.32 -35.44
CA MET A 9 -25.75 -6.24 -36.28
C MET A 9 -24.23 -6.02 -36.14
N ARG A 10 -23.65 -6.28 -34.96
CA ARG A 10 -22.19 -6.16 -34.75
C ARG A 10 -21.44 -7.30 -35.43
N GLU A 11 -21.93 -8.53 -35.34
CA GLU A 11 -21.29 -9.68 -36.02
C GLU A 11 -21.32 -9.55 -37.55
N ALA A 12 -22.42 -9.05 -38.11
CA ALA A 12 -22.51 -8.79 -39.56
C ALA A 12 -21.52 -7.70 -40.02
N PHE A 13 -21.33 -6.64 -39.22
CA PHE A 13 -20.38 -5.58 -39.53
C PHE A 13 -18.91 -6.05 -39.48
N PHE A 14 -18.55 -6.86 -38.47
CA PHE A 14 -17.20 -7.41 -38.36
C PHE A 14 -16.87 -8.40 -39.48
N LYS A 15 -17.84 -9.20 -39.94
CA LYS A 15 -17.63 -10.16 -41.02
C LYS A 15 -17.40 -9.47 -42.37
N ASN A 16 -18.16 -8.41 -42.67
CA ASN A 16 -17.99 -7.63 -43.92
C ASN A 16 -16.63 -6.94 -44.01
N ASN A 17 -16.11 -6.36 -42.92
CA ASN A 17 -14.80 -5.69 -42.96
C ASN A 17 -13.66 -6.68 -43.23
N LYS A 18 -13.74 -7.90 -42.69
CA LYS A 18 -12.71 -8.92 -42.90
C LYS A 18 -12.67 -9.44 -44.35
N GLU A 19 -13.82 -9.52 -45.02
CA GLU A 19 -13.89 -9.90 -46.44
C GLU A 19 -13.34 -8.78 -47.35
N GLN A 20 -13.59 -7.51 -47.02
CA GLN A 20 -13.07 -6.36 -47.78
C GLN A 20 -11.54 -6.19 -47.67
N ASP A 21 -10.94 -6.53 -46.52
CA ASP A 21 -9.49 -6.42 -46.34
C ASP A 21 -8.72 -7.48 -47.15
N VAL A 22 -9.26 -8.70 -47.26
CA VAL A 22 -8.66 -9.79 -48.06
C VAL A 22 -8.72 -9.49 -49.55
N GLU A 23 -9.81 -8.89 -50.04
CA GLU A 23 -9.92 -8.50 -51.44
C GLU A 23 -8.95 -7.36 -51.81
N ARG A 24 -8.70 -6.42 -50.89
CA ARG A 24 -7.74 -5.33 -51.09
C ARG A 24 -6.29 -5.84 -51.19
N GLU A 25 -5.90 -6.82 -50.37
CA GLU A 25 -4.56 -7.43 -50.46
C GLU A 25 -4.36 -8.22 -51.76
N ASN A 26 -5.38 -8.94 -52.23
CA ASN A 26 -5.30 -9.71 -53.47
C ASN A 26 -5.19 -8.81 -54.72
N ILE A 27 -5.85 -7.64 -54.72
CA ILE A 27 -5.72 -6.65 -55.82
C ILE A 27 -4.32 -6.04 -55.83
N LEU A 28 -3.74 -5.74 -54.66
CA LEU A 28 -2.38 -5.17 -54.57
C LEU A 28 -1.31 -6.15 -55.04
N TYR A 29 -1.45 -7.44 -54.71
CA TYR A 29 -0.54 -8.50 -55.15
C TYR A 29 -0.63 -8.78 -56.66
N SER A 30 -1.84 -8.73 -57.23
CA SER A 30 -2.07 -8.90 -58.67
C SER A 30 -1.54 -7.73 -59.50
N GLN A 31 -1.47 -6.51 -58.98
CA GLN A 31 -0.95 -5.34 -59.71
C GLN A 31 0.58 -5.32 -59.78
N THR A 32 1.27 -5.92 -58.80
CA THR A 32 2.75 -5.97 -58.78
C THR A 32 3.36 -7.05 -59.67
N SER A 33 2.59 -8.05 -60.14
CA SER A 33 3.14 -9.16 -60.93
C SER A 33 3.01 -9.01 -62.45
N ALA A 34 2.42 -7.92 -62.95
CA ALA A 34 2.00 -7.80 -64.35
C ALA A 34 2.74 -6.73 -65.19
N SER A 35 3.83 -6.14 -64.69
CA SER A 35 4.54 -5.06 -65.40
C SER A 35 6.06 -5.22 -65.35
N ASP A 36 6.57 -6.26 -65.98
CA ASP A 36 7.97 -6.36 -66.38
C ASP A 36 8.02 -6.92 -67.81
N THR A 37 7.93 -6.04 -68.81
CA THR A 37 8.33 -6.37 -70.18
C THR A 37 8.77 -5.10 -70.94
N ASP A 38 10.09 -5.04 -71.19
CA ASP A 38 10.84 -4.36 -72.27
C ASP A 38 10.39 -3.00 -72.83
N LEU A 39 11.15 -1.93 -72.53
CA LEU A 39 11.40 -0.80 -73.46
C LEU A 39 12.79 -0.13 -73.21
N PRO A 40 13.46 0.46 -74.24
CA PRO A 40 14.88 0.82 -74.19
C PRO A 40 15.18 2.17 -73.51
N GLN A 41 16.32 2.25 -72.82
CA GLN A 41 16.80 3.48 -72.16
C GLN A 41 17.39 4.50 -73.15
N GLU A 42 16.78 5.68 -73.26
CA GLU A 42 17.48 6.91 -73.66
C GLU A 42 17.90 7.70 -72.41
N GLN A 43 19.20 8.04 -72.36
CA GLN A 43 19.85 8.69 -71.23
C GLN A 43 19.78 10.22 -71.40
N PHE A 44 18.94 10.91 -70.61
CA PHE A 44 19.07 12.36 -70.39
C PHE A 44 19.89 12.64 -69.12
N PRO A 45 20.89 13.53 -69.15
CA PRO A 45 21.75 13.76 -67.98
C PRO A 45 21.03 14.64 -66.94
N ILE A 46 20.53 14.00 -65.87
CA ILE A 46 20.10 14.70 -64.65
C ILE A 46 21.34 15.02 -63.82
N THR A 47 21.63 16.31 -63.65
CA THR A 47 22.66 16.82 -62.74
C THR A 47 22.30 16.45 -61.30
N GLN A 48 23.09 15.59 -60.67
CA GLN A 48 22.86 15.11 -59.29
C GLN A 48 23.28 16.17 -58.27
N PRO A 49 22.42 16.61 -57.33
CA PRO A 49 22.86 17.40 -56.19
C PRO A 49 23.69 16.54 -55.22
N ALA A 50 24.72 17.16 -54.65
CA ALA A 50 25.82 16.58 -53.88
C ALA A 50 25.47 15.44 -52.90
N LYS A 51 25.84 14.20 -53.27
CA LYS A 51 25.85 12.98 -52.40
C LYS A 51 26.62 13.13 -51.07
N LYS A 52 27.48 14.15 -50.94
CA LYS A 52 28.29 14.36 -49.73
C LYS A 52 27.44 14.88 -48.56
N TYR A 53 26.46 15.76 -48.80
CA TYR A 53 25.68 16.39 -47.73
C TYR A 53 24.80 15.38 -46.97
N HIS A 54 24.12 14.47 -47.69
CA HIS A 54 23.34 13.39 -47.10
C HIS A 54 24.18 12.43 -46.24
N ARG A 55 25.46 12.23 -46.57
CA ARG A 55 26.38 11.40 -45.79
C ARG A 55 26.73 12.05 -44.44
N TYR A 56 27.01 13.35 -44.43
CA TYR A 56 27.30 14.09 -43.20
C TYR A 56 26.06 14.22 -42.32
N VAL A 57 24.88 14.47 -42.90
CA VAL A 57 23.60 14.47 -42.18
C VAL A 57 23.32 13.10 -41.55
N GLY A 58 23.52 12.01 -42.29
CA GLY A 58 23.34 10.66 -41.77
C GLY A 58 24.30 10.30 -40.62
N VAL A 59 25.55 10.75 -40.68
CA VAL A 59 26.52 10.58 -39.59
C VAL A 59 26.12 11.43 -38.37
N PHE A 60 25.74 12.68 -38.59
CA PHE A 60 25.29 13.58 -37.52
C PHE A 60 24.06 13.05 -36.79
N VAL A 61 23.05 12.56 -37.52
CA VAL A 61 21.85 11.95 -36.93
C VAL A 61 22.21 10.73 -36.09
N LYS A 62 23.12 9.86 -36.56
CA LYS A 62 23.57 8.70 -35.77
C LYS A 62 24.29 9.11 -34.50
N VAL A 63 25.20 10.10 -34.59
CA VAL A 63 25.90 10.64 -33.40
C VAL A 63 24.91 11.22 -32.40
N LEU A 64 23.91 11.97 -32.86
CA LEU A 64 22.87 12.52 -32.01
C LEU A 64 22.03 11.42 -31.34
N LEU A 65 21.66 10.37 -32.07
CA LEU A 65 20.93 9.23 -31.52
C LEU A 65 21.74 8.49 -30.44
N TYR A 66 23.04 8.27 -30.66
CA TYR A 66 23.90 7.67 -29.64
C TYR A 66 24.09 8.58 -28.42
N ALA A 67 24.22 9.89 -28.61
CA ALA A 67 24.29 10.85 -27.51
C ALA A 67 23.00 10.85 -26.68
N LEU A 68 21.82 10.87 -27.32
CA LEU A 68 20.54 10.82 -26.61
C LEU A 68 20.32 9.48 -25.91
N ALA A 69 20.70 8.36 -26.53
CA ALA A 69 20.61 7.04 -25.91
C ALA A 69 21.52 6.92 -24.68
N THR A 70 22.75 7.42 -24.75
CA THR A 70 23.67 7.42 -23.60
C THR A 70 23.19 8.33 -22.48
N ILE A 71 22.69 9.53 -22.77
CA ILE A 71 22.06 10.42 -21.78
C ILE A 71 20.84 9.73 -21.14
N GLY A 72 20.02 9.05 -21.93
CA GLY A 72 18.87 8.29 -21.44
C GLY A 72 19.27 7.17 -20.49
N ILE A 73 20.27 6.38 -20.87
CA ILE A 73 20.82 5.29 -20.03
C ILE A 73 21.42 5.83 -18.75
N ILE A 74 22.19 6.93 -18.81
CA ILE A 74 22.77 7.58 -17.63
C ILE A 74 21.66 8.12 -16.72
N SER A 75 20.66 8.80 -17.28
CA SER A 75 19.53 9.35 -16.50
C SER A 75 18.70 8.24 -15.85
N LEU A 76 18.47 7.14 -16.56
CA LEU A 76 17.81 5.96 -16.01
C LEU A 76 18.68 5.28 -14.96
N GLY A 77 20.00 5.23 -15.14
CA GLY A 77 20.94 4.70 -14.16
C GLY A 77 21.01 5.54 -12.88
N LEU A 78 20.99 6.87 -12.99
CA LEU A 78 20.97 7.79 -11.86
C LEU A 78 19.63 7.75 -11.12
N LYS A 79 18.50 7.74 -11.83
CA LYS A 79 17.19 7.54 -11.22
C LYS A 79 17.06 6.14 -10.62
N ALA A 80 17.56 5.12 -11.31
CA ALA A 80 17.64 3.77 -10.78
C ALA A 80 18.45 3.77 -9.49
N TRP A 81 19.60 4.45 -9.43
CA TRP A 81 20.44 4.59 -8.23
C TRP A 81 19.76 5.35 -7.09
N GLU A 82 18.96 6.36 -7.39
CA GLU A 82 18.12 7.06 -6.39
C GLU A 82 16.97 6.17 -5.90
N THR A 83 16.41 5.33 -6.78
CA THR A 83 15.35 4.37 -6.45
C THR A 83 15.85 3.02 -5.95
N VAL A 84 17.15 2.72 -6.09
CA VAL A 84 17.79 1.60 -5.40
C VAL A 84 17.67 2.01 -3.95
N PRO A 85 16.79 1.35 -3.18
CA PRO A 85 16.70 1.68 -1.79
C PRO A 85 18.11 1.50 -1.25
N LYS A 86 18.67 2.55 -0.65
CA LYS A 86 19.78 2.41 0.29
C LYS A 86 19.21 1.59 1.46
N ARG A 87 18.99 0.29 1.22
CA ARG A 87 18.80 -0.70 2.26
C ARG A 87 20.17 -0.74 2.90
N SER A 88 20.40 0.16 3.84
CA SER A 88 21.34 -0.09 4.91
C SER A 88 21.12 -1.54 5.29
N ALA A 89 22.16 -2.37 5.18
CA ALA A 89 22.13 -3.78 5.55
C ALA A 89 21.79 -4.02 7.04
N LEU A 90 21.41 -2.95 7.77
CA LEU A 90 20.71 -2.96 9.05
C LEU A 90 19.19 -3.21 8.93
N GLN A 91 18.62 -3.17 7.72
CA GLN A 91 17.27 -3.65 7.44
C GLN A 91 17.30 -5.11 6.98
N GLN A 92 18.23 -5.88 7.54
CA GLN A 92 17.94 -7.24 7.89
C GLN A 92 16.74 -7.17 8.84
N THR A 93 15.73 -8.00 8.59
CA THR A 93 14.63 -8.30 9.50
C THR A 93 15.12 -8.37 10.94
N ASN A 94 15.12 -7.26 11.65
CA ASN A 94 15.03 -7.29 13.09
C ASN A 94 13.58 -7.68 13.32
N LEU A 95 13.33 -8.99 13.34
CA LEU A 95 12.29 -9.63 14.14
C LEU A 95 12.60 -9.32 15.62
N GLN A 96 12.79 -8.04 15.95
CA GLN A 96 12.93 -7.58 17.32
C GLN A 96 11.56 -7.75 17.92
N SER A 97 11.52 -8.72 18.82
CA SER A 97 10.35 -9.06 19.60
C SER A 97 9.71 -7.81 20.21
N CYS A 98 8.40 -7.71 20.14
CA CYS A 98 7.64 -6.71 20.89
C CYS A 98 7.25 -7.23 22.29
N PHE A 99 7.90 -8.28 22.77
CA PHE A 99 7.67 -8.85 24.10
C PHE A 99 8.35 -8.04 25.20
N CYS A 100 7.61 -7.77 26.28
CA CYS A 100 8.06 -6.97 27.43
C CYS A 100 8.07 -7.76 28.74
N GLY A 101 8.38 -9.05 28.67
CA GLY A 101 8.41 -9.90 29.86
C GLY A 101 7.02 -10.31 30.35
N ASN A 102 6.97 -10.93 31.53
CA ASN A 102 5.74 -11.43 32.15
C ASN A 102 5.37 -10.68 33.43
N SER A 103 6.22 -9.77 33.90
CA SER A 103 6.01 -8.90 35.07
C SER A 103 6.15 -7.41 34.70
N ILE A 104 5.47 -6.48 35.41
CA ILE A 104 5.65 -5.02 35.21
C ILE A 104 7.09 -4.68 35.54
N ALA A 105 7.66 -5.29 36.58
CA ALA A 105 9.06 -5.15 36.92
C ALA A 105 9.99 -5.58 35.77
N GLU A 106 9.68 -6.66 35.05
CA GLU A 106 10.42 -7.05 33.83
C GLU A 106 10.22 -6.04 32.70
N ALA A 107 8.99 -5.58 32.47
CA ALA A 107 8.68 -4.59 31.44
C ALA A 107 9.45 -3.29 31.68
N GLU A 108 9.44 -2.78 32.90
CA GLU A 108 10.20 -1.62 33.34
C GLU A 108 11.72 -1.84 33.21
N ALA A 109 12.22 -3.01 33.62
CA ALA A 109 13.64 -3.36 33.48
C ALA A 109 14.09 -3.45 32.01
N LEU A 110 13.17 -3.80 31.11
CA LEU A 110 13.38 -3.81 29.66
C LEU A 110 13.16 -2.43 29.00
N GLY A 111 12.82 -1.41 29.79
CA GLY A 111 12.54 -0.07 29.28
C GLY A 111 11.25 0.03 28.46
N CYS A 112 10.32 -0.89 28.66
CA CYS A 112 9.03 -0.88 28.01
C CYS A 112 8.12 0.21 28.59
N VAL A 113 7.16 0.63 27.78
CA VAL A 113 6.11 1.58 28.17
C VAL A 113 4.74 1.01 27.87
N TYR A 114 3.74 1.34 28.69
CA TYR A 114 2.37 0.97 28.41
C TYR A 114 1.80 1.84 27.27
N ASP A 115 1.45 1.20 26.16
CA ASP A 115 0.92 1.87 24.98
C ASP A 115 -0.60 1.67 24.95
N THR A 116 -1.35 2.78 25.08
CA THR A 116 -2.82 2.79 25.13
C THR A 116 -3.47 2.50 23.78
N VAL A 117 -2.77 2.73 22.67
CA VAL A 117 -3.25 2.36 21.32
C VAL A 117 -3.14 0.87 21.15
N SER A 118 -2.00 0.28 21.51
CA SER A 118 -1.82 -1.17 21.40
C SER A 118 -2.43 -1.95 22.55
N VAL A 119 -2.78 -1.31 23.67
CA VAL A 119 -3.21 -1.93 24.94
C VAL A 119 -2.23 -3.00 25.47
N HIS A 120 -0.93 -2.80 25.21
CA HIS A 120 0.17 -3.67 25.64
C HIS A 120 1.33 -2.85 26.20
N TRP A 121 2.16 -3.49 27.02
CA TRP A 121 3.53 -3.02 27.28
C TRP A 121 4.39 -3.28 26.05
N LEU A 122 5.05 -2.24 25.53
CA LEU A 122 5.86 -2.31 24.32
C LEU A 122 7.27 -1.78 24.54
N PRO A 123 8.29 -2.39 23.92
CA PRO A 123 9.64 -1.84 23.92
C PRO A 123 9.71 -0.60 23.00
N PRO A 124 10.73 0.25 23.15
CA PRO A 124 10.84 1.50 22.38
C PRO A 124 10.78 1.33 20.86
N HIS A 125 11.26 0.20 20.31
CA HIS A 125 11.21 -0.05 18.86
C HIS A 125 9.83 -0.46 18.35
N CYS A 126 8.88 -0.84 19.22
CA CYS A 126 7.49 -1.14 18.85
C CYS A 126 6.51 -0.03 19.26
N HIS A 127 6.92 0.91 20.09
CA HIS A 127 6.08 2.01 20.56
C HIS A 127 6.18 3.23 19.63
N ASP A 128 5.04 3.70 19.10
CA ASP A 128 4.99 4.92 18.29
C ASP A 128 4.48 6.08 19.17
N ALA A 129 5.41 6.70 19.89
CA ALA A 129 5.10 7.74 20.88
C ALA A 129 4.31 8.93 20.31
N GLU A 130 4.50 9.26 19.04
CA GLU A 130 3.73 10.32 18.37
C GLU A 130 2.26 9.92 18.25
N VAL A 131 1.99 8.73 17.71
CA VAL A 131 0.64 8.20 17.52
C VAL A 131 -0.06 7.97 18.86
N THR A 132 0.63 7.40 19.85
CA THR A 132 0.04 7.16 21.17
C THR A 132 -0.25 8.47 21.90
N LYS A 133 0.62 9.48 21.79
CA LYS A 133 0.37 10.80 22.36
C LYS A 133 -0.87 11.43 21.73
N GLU A 134 -1.00 11.41 20.41
CA GLU A 134 -2.17 11.96 19.74
C GLU A 134 -3.46 11.22 20.14
N PHE A 135 -3.40 9.89 20.21
CA PHE A 135 -4.53 9.10 20.67
C PHE A 135 -4.98 9.50 22.07
N ASN A 136 -4.04 9.66 23.02
CA ASN A 136 -4.36 10.03 24.40
C ASN A 136 -4.98 11.42 24.56
N HIS A 137 -4.99 12.26 23.53
CA HIS A 137 -5.60 13.59 23.51
C HIS A 137 -6.77 13.70 22.50
N ALA A 138 -7.28 12.56 22.02
CA ALA A 138 -8.35 12.51 21.01
C ALA A 138 -9.73 12.11 21.58
N GLY A 139 -9.82 11.89 22.89
CA GLY A 139 -11.05 11.51 23.59
C GLY A 139 -11.94 12.68 24.01
N PRO A 140 -13.17 12.39 24.49
CA PRO A 140 -14.15 13.40 24.85
C PRO A 140 -13.94 14.02 26.25
N GLY A 141 -12.94 13.57 27.01
CA GLY A 141 -12.67 14.05 28.35
C GLY A 141 -11.85 15.35 28.41
N PRO A 142 -11.62 15.87 29.63
CA PRO A 142 -10.69 16.98 29.88
C PRO A 142 -9.35 16.77 29.16
N ASP A 143 -8.84 17.82 28.51
CA ASP A 143 -7.59 17.80 27.75
C ASP A 143 -7.51 16.71 26.66
N GLY A 144 -8.66 16.20 26.21
CA GLY A 144 -8.74 15.16 25.19
C GLY A 144 -8.53 13.74 25.73
N GLN A 145 -8.60 13.51 27.03
CA GLN A 145 -8.41 12.18 27.59
C GLN A 145 -9.57 11.23 27.26
N TRP A 146 -9.26 9.94 27.16
CA TRP A 146 -10.27 8.88 27.07
C TRP A 146 -10.78 8.46 28.45
N TYR A 147 -12.01 7.96 28.50
CA TYR A 147 -12.56 7.32 29.68
C TYR A 147 -12.48 5.79 29.54
N TYR A 148 -11.96 5.14 30.57
CA TYR A 148 -11.86 3.68 30.66
C TYR A 148 -12.73 3.21 31.82
N TYR A 149 -13.74 2.41 31.54
CA TYR A 149 -14.77 2.06 32.50
C TYR A 149 -14.54 0.69 33.13
N THR A 150 -14.96 0.54 34.38
CA THR A 150 -14.89 -0.73 35.13
C THR A 150 -15.89 -1.76 34.62
N ASP A 151 -17.00 -1.30 34.07
CA ASP A 151 -18.15 -2.10 33.65
C ASP A 151 -18.90 -1.38 32.51
N LYS A 152 -19.88 -2.08 31.93
CA LYS A 152 -20.66 -1.58 30.81
C LYS A 152 -21.62 -0.46 31.21
N GLU A 153 -22.01 -0.44 32.48
CA GLU A 153 -22.91 0.57 33.06
C GLU A 153 -22.18 1.89 33.36
N GLY A 154 -20.84 1.90 33.29
CA GLY A 154 -19.99 3.06 33.55
C GLY A 154 -19.92 3.44 35.02
N THR A 155 -20.03 2.48 35.95
CA THR A 155 -20.11 2.78 37.39
C THR A 155 -18.80 3.28 38.00
N GLY A 156 -17.68 3.01 37.34
CA GLY A 156 -16.35 3.43 37.77
C GLY A 156 -15.42 3.69 36.59
N LEU A 157 -14.30 4.36 36.88
CA LEU A 157 -13.26 4.70 35.91
C LEU A 157 -11.92 4.14 36.34
N PHE A 158 -11.12 3.71 35.37
CA PHE A 158 -9.73 3.36 35.49
C PHE A 158 -8.83 4.47 34.97
N THR A 159 -7.68 4.64 35.62
CA THR A 159 -6.56 5.44 35.11
C THR A 159 -5.73 4.63 34.10
N ILE A 160 -4.86 5.28 33.33
CA ILE A 160 -3.94 4.57 32.42
C ILE A 160 -3.00 3.67 33.21
N GLU A 161 -2.59 4.11 34.40
CA GLU A 161 -1.78 3.34 35.34
C GLU A 161 -2.51 2.06 35.79
N ASP A 162 -3.81 2.15 36.09
CA ASP A 162 -4.63 0.97 36.40
C ASP A 162 -4.64 -0.01 35.22
N LEU A 163 -4.80 0.47 33.98
CA LEU A 163 -4.76 -0.39 32.80
C LEU A 163 -3.40 -1.08 32.62
N GLY A 164 -2.31 -0.34 32.80
CA GLY A 164 -0.96 -0.90 32.75
C GLY A 164 -0.74 -1.99 33.79
N SER A 165 -1.38 -1.86 34.96
CA SER A 165 -1.32 -2.84 36.06
C SER A 165 -2.08 -4.15 35.76
N MET A 166 -3.11 -4.09 34.92
CA MET A 166 -3.96 -5.24 34.55
C MET A 166 -3.28 -6.27 33.65
N PHE A 167 -2.10 -5.94 33.11
CA PHE A 167 -1.30 -6.84 32.27
C PHE A 167 -1.11 -8.22 32.92
N HIS A 168 -0.89 -8.33 34.23
CA HIS A 168 -0.69 -9.65 34.88
C HIS A 168 -1.97 -10.43 35.13
N THR A 169 -3.08 -9.74 35.35
CA THR A 169 -4.33 -10.35 35.79
C THR A 169 -5.24 -10.74 34.63
N ASN A 170 -4.78 -10.58 33.37
CA ASN A 170 -5.63 -10.66 32.19
C ASN A 170 -6.83 -9.71 32.31
N GLY A 171 -6.64 -8.56 32.95
CA GLY A 171 -7.72 -7.61 33.20
C GLY A 171 -8.28 -7.06 31.90
N SER A 172 -9.52 -6.62 31.98
CA SER A 172 -10.25 -5.97 30.89
C SER A 172 -10.94 -4.73 31.40
N PHE A 173 -11.15 -3.78 30.50
CA PHE A 173 -11.87 -2.55 30.76
C PHE A 173 -12.91 -2.33 29.66
N TRP A 174 -13.90 -1.50 29.96
CA TRP A 174 -14.96 -1.15 29.05
C TRP A 174 -14.70 0.22 28.43
N VAL A 175 -15.08 0.39 27.18
CA VAL A 175 -14.88 1.64 26.43
C VAL A 175 -16.08 1.97 25.55
N THR A 176 -16.16 3.25 25.18
CA THR A 176 -17.18 3.75 24.28
C THR A 176 -17.00 3.23 22.85
N HIS A 177 -18.05 3.29 22.06
CA HIS A 177 -17.97 3.00 20.62
C HIS A 177 -16.98 3.93 19.91
N GLU A 178 -16.96 5.22 20.30
CA GLU A 178 -16.01 6.22 19.81
C GLU A 178 -14.56 5.81 20.04
N TRP A 179 -14.22 5.41 21.26
CA TRP A 179 -12.89 4.92 21.60
C TRP A 179 -12.50 3.74 20.72
N HIS A 180 -13.42 2.79 20.50
CA HIS A 180 -13.13 1.59 19.74
C HIS A 180 -12.86 1.89 18.25
N ILE A 181 -13.63 2.81 17.65
CA ILE A 181 -13.37 3.31 16.30
C ILE A 181 -12.00 4.01 16.25
N ALA A 182 -11.71 4.89 17.22
CA ALA A 182 -10.43 5.57 17.31
C ALA A 182 -9.28 4.56 17.42
N HIS A 183 -9.34 3.60 18.33
CA HIS A 183 -8.36 2.52 18.49
C HIS A 183 -8.08 1.80 17.15
N CYS A 184 -9.12 1.38 16.43
CA CYS A 184 -8.96 0.74 15.11
C CYS A 184 -8.24 1.65 14.09
N THR A 185 -8.62 2.93 14.02
CA THR A 185 -7.99 3.87 13.07
C THR A 185 -6.55 4.22 13.44
N TYR A 186 -6.24 4.37 14.73
CA TYR A 186 -4.89 4.67 15.22
C TYR A 186 -3.94 3.48 15.09
N LEU A 187 -4.42 2.24 15.34
CA LEU A 187 -3.65 1.04 15.04
C LEU A 187 -3.34 0.92 13.54
N TRP A 188 -4.32 1.19 12.67
CA TRP A 188 -4.06 1.20 11.23
C TRP A 188 -3.05 2.28 10.83
N ARG A 189 -3.13 3.48 11.43
CA ARG A 189 -2.13 4.54 11.22
C ARG A 189 -0.74 4.09 11.67
N LYS A 190 -0.61 3.45 12.83
CA LYS A 190 0.66 2.86 13.33
C LYS A 190 1.20 1.82 12.34
N GLN A 191 0.35 0.91 11.84
CA GLN A 191 0.72 -0.09 10.82
C GLN A 191 1.18 0.55 9.50
N SER A 192 0.58 1.67 9.10
CA SER A 192 1.02 2.41 7.91
C SER A 192 2.39 3.05 8.15
N ARG A 193 2.58 3.68 9.31
CA ARG A 193 3.83 4.36 9.70
C ARG A 193 5.00 3.40 9.89
N SER A 194 4.78 2.16 10.34
CA SER A 194 5.84 1.15 10.49
C SER A 194 6.63 0.92 9.19
N ARG A 195 6.00 1.17 8.03
CA ARG A 195 6.61 1.03 6.69
C ARG A 195 7.74 2.03 6.41
N SER A 196 7.77 3.17 7.09
CA SER A 196 8.72 4.26 6.83
C SER A 196 9.45 4.80 8.05
N THR A 197 8.93 4.58 9.25
CA THR A 197 9.50 5.12 10.51
C THR A 197 10.53 4.21 11.18
N GLY A 198 10.59 2.93 10.78
CA GLY A 198 11.42 1.93 11.45
C GLY A 198 10.81 1.35 12.73
N ILE A 199 9.61 1.81 13.14
CA ILE A 199 8.82 1.16 14.20
C ILE A 199 8.38 -0.23 13.75
N THR A 200 8.51 -1.22 14.61
CA THR A 200 7.97 -2.57 14.41
C THR A 200 6.50 -2.60 14.81
N PHE A 201 5.63 -3.00 13.87
CA PHE A 201 4.22 -3.25 14.17
C PHE A 201 4.05 -4.63 14.81
N GLU A 202 3.23 -4.72 15.85
CA GLU A 202 3.10 -5.90 16.69
C GLU A 202 2.36 -7.03 15.96
N LYS A 203 2.87 -8.26 16.10
CA LYS A 203 2.32 -9.43 15.38
C LYS A 203 0.89 -9.75 15.81
N VAL A 204 0.54 -9.50 17.07
CA VAL A 204 -0.81 -9.72 17.60
C VAL A 204 -1.87 -8.94 16.81
N TRP A 205 -1.52 -7.75 16.31
CA TRP A 205 -2.43 -6.88 15.56
C TRP A 205 -2.32 -7.06 14.04
N ASP A 206 -1.21 -7.63 13.55
CA ASP A 206 -0.96 -7.87 12.13
C ASP A 206 -1.62 -9.16 11.63
N THR A 207 -2.93 -9.28 11.84
CA THR A 207 -3.70 -10.47 11.46
C THR A 207 -4.92 -10.12 10.63
N PRO A 208 -5.32 -10.98 9.67
CA PRO A 208 -6.57 -10.79 8.93
C PRO A 208 -7.80 -10.73 9.84
N GLY A 209 -7.80 -11.50 10.95
CA GLY A 209 -8.88 -11.49 11.93
C GLY A 209 -9.05 -10.12 12.58
N HIS A 210 -7.95 -9.48 12.98
CA HIS A 210 -7.99 -8.15 13.57
C HIS A 210 -8.47 -7.07 12.57
N ILE A 211 -8.06 -7.15 11.29
CA ILE A 211 -8.58 -6.25 10.25
C ILE A 211 -10.09 -6.46 10.04
N ALA A 212 -10.55 -7.71 9.96
CA ALA A 212 -11.97 -8.03 9.82
C ALA A 212 -12.79 -7.55 11.03
N HIS A 213 -12.23 -7.61 12.25
CA HIS A 213 -12.84 -7.02 13.45
C HIS A 213 -12.97 -5.50 13.35
N CYS A 214 -11.89 -4.81 12.94
CA CYS A 214 -11.93 -3.36 12.72
C CYS A 214 -13.01 -2.97 11.68
N GLU A 215 -13.10 -3.71 10.57
CA GLU A 215 -14.15 -3.50 9.56
C GLU A 215 -15.56 -3.68 10.13
N LYS A 216 -15.77 -4.68 11.00
CA LYS A 216 -17.06 -4.84 11.70
C LYS A 216 -17.36 -3.62 12.56
N MET A 217 -16.38 -3.10 13.31
CA MET A 217 -16.57 -1.93 14.18
C MET A 217 -16.96 -0.68 13.38
N PHE A 218 -16.30 -0.41 12.24
CA PHE A 218 -16.67 0.71 11.37
C PHE A 218 -18.09 0.63 10.79
N ARG A 219 -18.68 -0.56 10.75
CA ARG A 219 -20.03 -0.77 10.20
C ARG A 219 -21.12 -0.81 11.28
N ARG A 220 -20.76 -0.80 12.56
CA ARG A 220 -21.72 -0.72 13.67
C ARG A 220 -22.42 0.64 13.67
N ARG A 221 -23.65 0.65 14.16
CA ARG A 221 -24.51 1.85 14.22
C ARG A 221 -24.83 2.28 15.66
N ASP A 222 -24.01 1.85 16.61
CA ASP A 222 -24.16 2.28 18.00
C ASP A 222 -23.82 3.78 18.12
N ALA A 223 -24.48 4.50 19.03
CA ALA A 223 -24.11 5.87 19.33
C ALA A 223 -22.67 5.92 19.88
N LEU A 224 -21.92 6.96 19.51
CA LEU A 224 -20.47 7.08 19.76
C LEU A 224 -20.14 7.02 21.26
N GLU A 225 -20.97 7.65 22.08
CA GLU A 225 -20.88 7.72 23.53
C GLU A 225 -21.28 6.43 24.26
N THR A 226 -21.93 5.48 23.57
CA THR A 226 -22.38 4.23 24.21
C THR A 226 -21.17 3.38 24.61
N ILE A 227 -21.15 2.88 25.85
CA ILE A 227 -20.17 1.89 26.31
C ILE A 227 -20.55 0.51 25.75
N THR A 228 -19.80 0.02 24.76
CA THR A 228 -20.19 -1.21 24.03
C THR A 228 -19.09 -2.24 23.92
N ALA A 229 -17.83 -1.81 24.04
CA ALA A 229 -16.68 -2.64 23.76
C ALA A 229 -15.96 -2.99 25.06
N VAL A 230 -15.63 -4.26 25.21
CA VAL A 230 -14.70 -4.73 26.23
C VAL A 230 -13.33 -4.88 25.57
N THR A 231 -12.30 -4.36 26.21
CA THR A 231 -10.92 -4.43 25.73
C THR A 231 -10.08 -5.13 26.77
N ARG A 232 -9.32 -6.14 26.35
CA ARG A 232 -8.45 -6.91 27.24
C ARG A 232 -7.03 -6.37 27.14
N VAL A 233 -6.39 -6.14 28.28
CA VAL A 233 -4.99 -5.75 28.32
C VAL A 233 -4.14 -6.94 27.90
N GLY A 234 -3.31 -6.74 26.89
CA GLY A 234 -2.58 -7.81 26.25
C GLY A 234 -1.21 -8.06 26.90
N ARG A 235 -0.82 -9.34 26.98
CA ARG A 235 0.39 -9.79 27.70
C ARG A 235 1.63 -9.95 26.83
N ASN A 236 1.43 -10.32 25.58
CA ASN A 236 2.53 -10.63 24.69
C ASN A 236 2.15 -10.20 23.29
N ALA A 237 2.74 -9.10 22.85
CA ALA A 237 2.46 -8.49 21.56
C ALA A 237 2.98 -9.31 20.36
N ASP A 238 3.78 -10.36 20.60
CA ASP A 238 4.24 -11.28 19.57
C ASP A 238 3.34 -12.50 19.40
N LEU A 239 2.45 -12.79 20.36
CA LEU A 239 1.58 -13.97 20.31
C LEU A 239 0.25 -13.62 19.67
N VAL A 240 0.00 -14.21 18.50
CA VAL A 240 -1.31 -14.20 17.87
C VAL A 240 -2.20 -15.23 18.58
N PRO A 241 -3.33 -14.84 19.19
CA PRO A 241 -4.26 -15.78 19.79
C PRO A 241 -4.70 -16.79 18.72
N LEU A 242 -4.60 -18.09 19.03
CA LEU A 242 -4.94 -19.15 18.07
C LEU A 242 -6.42 -19.17 17.68
N PHE A 243 -7.28 -18.50 18.45
CA PHE A 243 -8.70 -18.32 18.20
C PHE A 243 -9.14 -17.00 18.84
N ALA A 244 -9.26 -15.94 18.05
CA ALA A 244 -10.02 -14.76 18.43
C ALA A 244 -11.05 -14.52 17.32
N GLU A 245 -12.07 -15.38 17.32
CA GLU A 245 -13.37 -14.99 16.78
C GLU A 245 -14.06 -14.21 17.89
N ASP A 246 -14.09 -12.88 17.74
CA ASP A 246 -15.00 -12.00 18.48
C ASP A 246 -16.47 -12.30 18.13
#